data_AF-A0A183J078-F1
#
_entry.id   AF-A0A183J078-F1
#
_cell.length_a   1.000
_cell.length_b   1.000
_cell.length_c   1.000
_cell.angle_alpha   90.00
_cell.angle_beta   90.00
_cell.angle_gamma   90.00
#
_symmetry.space_group_name_H-M   'P 1'
#
loop_
_entity.id
_entity.type
_entity.pdbx_description
1 polymer ?
#
loop_
_entity_poly.entity_id
_entity_poly.type
_entity_poly.pdbx_seq_one_letter_code
_entity_poly.pdbx_strand_id
1 'polypeptide(L)'
;MQALMSGINEFVPQNLLAIFDPHELELLMCGLQTIDVKDWKDNTMYKGGYTPNHPVIQNFWKCLLSFDNEFRSRLLQFITGTSRVPMNGFAELYGSNGPQKFTIEKWSTPNMLPRAHTCFNRLDLPPYKTYRELKEKLMIAVENAACFEGVD
;
A
#
# COMPACT_ATOMS: atom_id res chain seq x y z
N MET A 1 25.29 0.99 -19.33
CA MET A 1 25.11 -0.28 -18.58
C MET A 1 26.46 -0.93 -18.22
N GLN A 2 27.41 -1.07 -19.15
CA GLN A 2 28.75 -1.63 -18.83
C GLN A 2 29.50 -0.93 -17.70
N ALA A 3 29.54 0.41 -17.68
CA ALA A 3 30.21 1.15 -16.60
C ALA A 3 29.57 0.93 -15.22
N LEU A 4 28.24 0.77 -15.16
CA LEU A 4 27.51 0.48 -13.92
C LEU A 4 27.84 -0.93 -13.41
N MET A 5 27.82 -1.93 -14.30
CA MET A 5 28.17 -3.32 -13.95
C MET A 5 29.64 -3.43 -13.53
N SER A 6 30.54 -2.71 -14.20
CA SER A 6 31.96 -2.65 -13.81
C SER A 6 32.12 -2.10 -12.40
N GLY A 7 31.46 -0.96 -12.09
CA GLY A 7 31.51 -0.35 -10.77
C GLY A 7 30.91 -1.24 -9.68
N ILE A 8 29.78 -1.91 -9.94
CA ILE A 8 29.20 -2.85 -8.96
C ILE A 8 30.15 -4.03 -8.70
N ASN A 9 30.74 -4.59 -9.76
CA ASN A 9 31.66 -5.73 -9.68
C ASN A 9 32.97 -5.42 -8.93
N GLU A 10 33.36 -4.15 -8.79
CA GLU A 10 34.49 -3.74 -7.94
C GLU A 10 34.23 -3.96 -6.45
N PHE A 11 32.96 -3.92 -6.02
CA PHE A 11 32.57 -4.07 -4.61
C PHE A 11 31.92 -5.41 -4.30
N VAL A 12 31.10 -5.93 -5.23
CA VAL A 12 30.34 -7.18 -5.04
C VAL A 12 30.58 -8.09 -6.24
N PRO A 13 31.20 -9.27 -6.04
CA PRO A 13 31.42 -10.25 -7.10
C PRO A 13 30.11 -10.66 -7.81
N GLN A 14 30.13 -10.66 -9.15
CA GLN A 14 28.95 -10.94 -9.98
C GLN A 14 28.28 -12.30 -9.68
N ASN A 15 29.06 -13.30 -9.28
CA ASN A 15 28.56 -14.61 -8.92
C ASN A 15 27.72 -14.62 -7.63
N LEU A 16 27.90 -13.63 -6.74
CA LEU A 16 27.06 -13.48 -5.54
C LEU A 16 25.73 -12.80 -5.87
N LEU A 17 25.72 -11.86 -6.83
CA LEU A 17 24.49 -11.22 -7.31
C LEU A 17 23.62 -12.20 -8.10
N ALA A 18 24.24 -13.13 -8.83
CA ALA A 18 23.54 -14.15 -9.62
C ALA A 18 22.80 -15.20 -8.77
N ILE A 19 22.92 -15.17 -7.45
CA ILE A 19 22.16 -16.03 -6.53
C ILE A 19 20.72 -15.54 -6.38
N PHE A 20 20.50 -14.23 -6.51
CA PHE A 20 19.20 -13.61 -6.34
C PHE A 20 18.43 -13.55 -7.66
N ASP A 21 17.13 -13.73 -7.60
CA ASP A 21 16.26 -13.32 -8.70
C ASP A 21 16.16 -11.77 -8.79
N PRO A 22 15.61 -11.21 -9.89
CA PRO A 22 15.50 -9.76 -10.04
C PRO A 22 14.71 -9.05 -8.92
N HIS A 23 13.69 -9.70 -8.34
CA HIS A 23 12.88 -9.13 -7.27
C HIS A 23 13.62 -9.16 -5.94
N GLU A 24 14.31 -10.27 -5.63
CA GLU A 24 15.17 -10.38 -4.46
C GLU A 24 16.34 -9.39 -4.52
N LEU A 25 16.94 -9.21 -5.70
CA LEU A 25 18.02 -8.24 -5.90
C LEU A 25 17.50 -6.80 -5.76
N GLU A 26 16.30 -6.50 -6.27
CA GLU A 26 15.65 -5.22 -6.04
C GLU A 26 15.43 -4.96 -4.54
N LEU A 27 14.89 -5.96 -3.83
CA LEU A 27 14.65 -5.88 -2.40
C LEU A 27 15.94 -5.69 -1.61
N LEU A 28 17.02 -6.38 -1.98
CA LEU A 28 18.33 -6.24 -1.36
C LEU A 28 18.93 -4.85 -1.56
N MET A 29 18.80 -4.30 -2.78
CA MET A 29 19.39 -3.01 -3.16
C MET A 29 18.58 -1.80 -2.65
N CYS A 30 17.25 -1.87 -2.74
CA CYS A 30 16.35 -0.76 -2.43
C CYS A 30 15.78 -0.84 -1.01
N GLY A 31 15.81 -2.02 -0.38
CA GLY A 31 15.14 -2.29 0.89
C GLY A 31 13.62 -2.26 0.77
N LEU A 32 12.93 -2.55 1.88
CA LEU A 32 11.51 -2.24 2.00
C LEU A 32 11.37 -0.75 2.29
N GLN A 33 10.70 -0.01 1.40
CA GLN A 33 10.32 1.36 1.69
C GLN A 33 9.48 1.40 2.98
N THR A 34 9.95 2.16 3.97
CA THR A 34 9.18 2.33 5.20
C THR A 34 8.01 3.26 4.94
N ILE A 35 6.78 2.78 5.16
CA ILE A 35 5.58 3.58 4.94
C ILE A 35 5.36 4.50 6.12
N ASP A 36 5.45 5.81 5.86
CA ASP A 36 5.06 6.85 6.80
C ASP A 36 3.53 6.95 6.85
N VAL A 37 2.94 6.33 7.88
CA VAL A 37 1.50 6.33 8.12
C VAL A 37 0.97 7.74 8.43
N LYS A 38 1.80 8.63 8.99
CA LYS A 38 1.42 10.01 9.27
C LYS A 38 1.30 10.79 7.97
N ASP A 39 2.30 10.71 7.09
CA ASP A 39 2.24 11.34 5.77
C ASP A 39 1.06 10.83 4.94
N TRP A 40 0.82 9.51 4.97
CA TRP A 40 -0.34 8.91 4.33
C TRP A 40 -1.65 9.52 4.84
N LYS A 41 -1.81 9.58 6.16
CA LYS A 41 -3.01 10.13 6.80
C LYS A 41 -3.22 11.61 6.47
N ASP A 42 -2.16 12.42 6.52
CA ASP A 42 -2.21 13.86 6.28
C ASP A 42 -2.57 14.19 4.82
N ASN A 43 -2.30 13.27 3.90
CA ASN A 43 -2.61 13.39 2.47
C ASN A 43 -3.85 12.61 2.01
N THR A 44 -4.71 12.19 2.95
CA THR A 44 -5.93 11.42 2.64
C THR A 44 -7.16 12.31 2.45
N MET A 45 -7.95 12.03 1.42
CA MET A 45 -9.30 12.58 1.23
C MET A 45 -10.38 11.65 1.77
N TYR A 46 -11.50 12.21 2.25
CA TYR A 46 -12.63 11.44 2.78
C TYR A 46 -13.92 11.77 2.01
N LYS A 47 -14.72 10.75 1.68
CA LYS A 47 -15.98 10.86 0.93
C LYS A 47 -17.10 10.03 1.55
N GLY A 48 -18.33 10.21 1.07
CA GLY A 48 -19.51 9.44 1.53
C GLY A 48 -19.93 9.75 2.97
N GLY A 49 -19.59 10.93 3.48
CA GLY A 49 -19.88 11.33 4.87
C GLY A 49 -18.83 10.88 5.90
N TYR A 50 -17.74 10.24 5.47
CA TYR A 50 -16.56 10.11 6.32
C TYR A 50 -15.82 11.43 6.45
N THR A 51 -15.24 11.62 7.63
CA THR A 51 -14.39 12.76 8.00
C THR A 51 -13.21 12.24 8.82
N PRO A 52 -12.12 13.01 8.99
CA PRO A 52 -10.97 12.59 9.78
C PRO A 52 -11.31 12.15 11.22
N ASN A 53 -12.37 12.72 11.80
CA ASN A 53 -12.82 12.43 13.16
C ASN A 53 -13.86 11.31 13.26
N HIS A 54 -14.30 10.75 12.13
CA HIS A 54 -15.28 9.66 12.14
C HIS A 54 -14.68 8.41 12.82
N PRO A 55 -15.41 7.70 13.71
CA PRO A 55 -14.86 6.57 14.48
C PRO A 55 -14.24 5.47 13.62
N VAL A 56 -14.88 5.14 12.48
CA VAL A 56 -14.36 4.16 11.52
C VAL A 56 -13.01 4.59 10.93
N ILE A 57 -12.85 5.88 10.61
CA ILE A 57 -11.60 6.43 10.07
C ILE A 57 -10.50 6.42 11.13
N GLN A 58 -10.83 6.79 12.37
CA GLN A 58 -9.87 6.70 13.47
C GLN A 58 -9.42 5.25 13.70
N ASN A 59 -10.35 4.28 13.62
CA ASN A 59 -10.03 2.86 13.75
C ASN A 59 -9.21 2.34 12.56
N PHE A 60 -9.47 2.80 11.34
CA PHE A 60 -8.67 2.47 10.16
C PHE A 60 -7.20 2.87 10.40
N TRP A 61 -6.93 4.12 10.77
CA TRP A 61 -5.56 4.57 11.03
C TRP A 61 -4.91 3.87 12.22
N LYS A 62 -5.68 3.55 13.27
CA LYS A 62 -5.19 2.70 14.38
C LYS A 62 -4.78 1.31 13.88
N CYS A 63 -5.53 0.71 12.94
CA CYS A 63 -5.16 -0.57 12.35
C CYS A 63 -3.84 -0.46 11.60
N LEU A 64 -3.68 0.55 10.73
CA LEU A 64 -2.45 0.78 9.98
C LEU A 64 -1.22 0.91 10.88
N LEU A 65 -1.35 1.66 11.98
CA LEU A 65 -0.29 1.78 12.98
C LEU A 65 0.02 0.45 13.69
N SER A 66 -0.95 -0.44 13.82
CA SER A 66 -0.77 -1.77 14.44
C SER A 66 -0.17 -2.83 13.50
N PHE A 67 -0.21 -2.58 12.18
CA PHE A 67 0.38 -3.48 11.19
C PHE A 67 1.88 -3.22 11.04
N ASP A 68 2.62 -4.25 10.63
CA ASP A 68 4.01 -4.12 10.23
C ASP A 68 4.15 -3.45 8.86
N ASN A 69 5.39 -3.16 8.47
CA ASN A 69 5.65 -2.46 7.21
C ASN A 69 5.27 -3.30 5.98
N GLU A 70 5.41 -4.62 6.07
CA GLU A 70 5.08 -5.55 5.00
C GLU A 70 3.58 -5.52 4.69
N PHE A 71 2.74 -5.62 5.72
CA PHE A 71 1.29 -5.55 5.54
C PHE A 71 0.86 -4.15 5.08
N ARG A 72 1.48 -3.07 5.58
CA ARG A 72 1.21 -1.71 5.07
C ARG A 72 1.52 -1.59 3.58
N SER A 73 2.60 -2.22 3.12
CA SER A 73 3.01 -2.24 1.71
C SER A 73 2.02 -2.98 0.84
N ARG A 74 1.58 -4.17 1.28
CA ARG A 74 0.51 -4.94 0.60
C ARG A 74 -0.82 -4.19 0.59
N LEU A 75 -1.17 -3.50 1.68
CA LEU A 75 -2.36 -2.66 1.73
C LEU A 75 -2.26 -1.48 0.77
N LEU A 76 -1.09 -0.85 0.64
CA LEU A 76 -0.87 0.21 -0.32
C LEU A 76 -1.09 -0.31 -1.74
N GLN A 77 -0.44 -1.43 -2.09
CA GLN A 77 -0.59 -2.10 -3.38
C GLN A 77 -2.04 -2.50 -3.67
N PHE A 78 -2.76 -3.03 -2.67
CA PHE A 78 -4.18 -3.32 -2.80
C PHE A 78 -4.99 -2.11 -3.26
N ILE A 79 -4.65 -0.91 -2.78
CA ILE A 79 -5.43 0.32 -3.03
C ILE A 79 -4.95 1.11 -4.26
N THR A 80 -3.64 1.13 -4.53
CA THR A 80 -3.02 1.96 -5.57
C THR A 80 -2.51 1.15 -6.75
N GLY A 81 -2.46 -0.18 -6.64
CA GLY A 81 -1.81 -1.07 -7.61
C GLY A 81 -0.29 -1.09 -7.52
N THR A 82 0.31 -0.39 -6.56
CA THR A 82 1.77 -0.39 -6.34
C THR A 82 2.12 -0.31 -4.87
N SER A 83 3.15 -1.03 -4.45
CA SER A 83 3.71 -0.98 -3.09
C SER A 83 4.59 0.25 -2.83
N ARG A 84 4.85 1.07 -3.86
CA ARG A 84 5.78 2.21 -3.77
C ARG A 84 5.09 3.53 -3.52
N VAL A 85 5.65 4.30 -2.59
CA VAL A 85 5.30 5.71 -2.34
C VAL A 85 6.20 6.60 -3.19
N PRO A 86 5.66 7.62 -3.88
CA PRO A 86 6.45 8.62 -4.61
C PRO A 86 7.54 9.27 -3.75
N MET A 87 8.61 9.75 -4.39
CA MET A 87 9.73 10.43 -3.71
C MET A 87 9.27 11.59 -2.81
N ASN A 88 8.24 12.33 -3.25
CA ASN A 88 7.67 13.47 -2.52
C ASN A 88 6.51 13.07 -1.59
N GLY A 89 6.37 11.77 -1.27
CA GLY A 89 5.38 11.26 -0.34
C GLY A 89 3.98 11.08 -0.92
N PHE A 90 3.00 10.90 -0.04
CA PHE A 90 1.61 10.62 -0.39
C PHE A 90 0.87 11.82 -1.01
N ALA A 91 1.44 13.02 -0.90
CA ALA A 91 0.91 14.23 -1.53
C ALA A 91 0.91 14.13 -3.06
N GLU A 92 1.87 13.38 -3.63
CA GLU A 92 2.08 13.24 -5.07
C GLU A 92 1.71 11.84 -5.59
N LEU A 93 0.71 11.20 -4.99
CA LEU A 93 0.15 9.99 -5.58
C LEU A 93 -0.45 10.29 -6.98
N TYR A 94 -0.27 9.34 -7.89
CA TYR A 94 -0.84 9.37 -9.24
C TYR A 94 -1.85 8.25 -9.41
N GLY A 95 -2.95 8.55 -10.09
CA GLY A 95 -3.89 7.57 -10.61
C GLY A 95 -3.78 7.51 -12.13
N SER A 96 -4.68 6.77 -12.77
CA SER A 96 -4.66 6.59 -14.24
C SER A 96 -4.82 7.90 -15.03
N ASN A 97 -5.41 8.93 -14.42
CA ASN A 97 -5.70 10.21 -15.07
C ASN A 97 -4.81 11.36 -14.54
N GLY A 98 -3.67 11.06 -13.91
CA GLY A 98 -2.74 12.07 -13.37
C GLY A 98 -2.76 12.14 -11.84
N PRO A 99 -2.34 13.28 -11.24
CA PRO A 99 -2.24 13.44 -9.80
C PRO A 99 -3.58 13.14 -9.10
N GLN A 100 -3.58 12.18 -8.18
CA GLN A 100 -4.77 11.67 -7.51
C GLN A 100 -4.43 11.23 -6.09
N LYS A 101 -4.91 12.00 -5.10
CA LYS A 101 -4.73 11.66 -3.68
C LYS A 101 -5.44 10.38 -3.31
N PHE A 102 -4.86 9.68 -2.34
CA PHE A 102 -5.52 8.56 -1.68
C PHE A 102 -6.84 9.01 -1.06
N THR A 103 -7.91 8.24 -1.30
CA THR A 103 -9.27 8.57 -0.88
C THR A 103 -9.92 7.40 -0.14
N ILE A 104 -10.54 7.67 1.01
CA ILE A 104 -11.41 6.71 1.71
C ILE A 104 -12.86 7.15 1.55
N GLU A 105 -13.68 6.29 0.95
CA GLU A 105 -15.09 6.55 0.71
C GLU A 105 -15.97 5.58 1.50
N LYS A 106 -16.96 6.10 2.24
CA LYS A 106 -17.95 5.24 2.90
C LYS A 106 -18.78 4.52 1.85
N TRP A 107 -18.81 3.19 1.92
CA TRP A 107 -19.51 2.39 0.92
C TRP A 107 -20.24 1.18 1.52
N SER A 108 -21.47 0.97 1.08
CA SER A 108 -22.31 -0.21 1.39
C SER A 108 -22.55 -0.47 2.89
N THR A 109 -22.82 -1.73 3.23
CA THR A 109 -23.19 -2.22 4.57
C THR A 109 -22.01 -2.90 5.26
N PRO A 110 -21.98 -2.96 6.61
CA PRO A 110 -20.86 -3.52 7.38
C PRO A 110 -20.51 -4.98 7.08
N ASN A 111 -21.40 -5.74 6.43
CA ASN A 111 -21.15 -7.16 6.14
C ASN A 111 -20.17 -7.35 4.96
N MET A 112 -19.99 -6.32 4.14
CA MET A 112 -19.16 -6.37 2.94
C MET A 112 -17.67 -6.26 3.31
N LEU A 113 -16.80 -6.84 2.47
CA LEU A 113 -15.36 -6.58 2.50
C LEU A 113 -15.07 -5.19 1.92
N PRO A 114 -13.97 -4.53 2.34
CA PRO A 114 -13.52 -3.30 1.70
C PRO A 114 -13.09 -3.61 0.26
N ARG A 115 -13.19 -2.60 -0.61
CA ARG A 115 -12.83 -2.71 -2.02
C ARG A 115 -11.90 -1.59 -2.42
N ALA A 116 -11.04 -1.86 -3.38
CA ALA A 116 -10.14 -0.86 -3.94
C ALA A 116 -10.48 -0.55 -5.39
N HIS A 117 -10.26 0.70 -5.77
CA HIS A 117 -10.23 1.15 -7.15
C HIS A 117 -8.86 1.76 -7.42
N THR A 118 -7.95 0.93 -7.91
CA THR A 118 -6.53 1.27 -8.10
C THR A 118 -6.33 2.48 -9.00
N CYS A 119 -7.10 2.58 -10.09
CA CYS A 119 -7.06 3.72 -11.00
C CYS A 119 -7.29 5.08 -10.33
N PHE A 120 -7.96 5.10 -9.18
CA PHE A 120 -8.36 6.31 -8.45
C PHE A 120 -7.73 6.43 -7.06
N ASN A 121 -6.81 5.52 -6.68
CA ASN A 121 -6.25 5.43 -5.33
C ASN A 121 -7.35 5.45 -4.24
N ARG A 122 -8.47 4.76 -4.49
CA ARG A 122 -9.66 4.83 -3.62
C ARG A 122 -9.93 3.52 -2.90
N LEU A 123 -10.11 3.62 -1.58
CA LEU A 123 -10.62 2.57 -0.72
C LEU A 123 -12.10 2.81 -0.40
N ASP A 124 -12.96 1.92 -0.85
CA ASP A 124 -14.35 1.84 -0.45
C ASP A 124 -14.41 1.07 0.88
N LEU A 125 -14.69 1.80 1.97
CA LEU A 125 -14.62 1.28 3.33
C LEU A 125 -16.01 1.21 3.97
N PRO A 126 -16.56 0.00 4.21
CA PRO A 126 -17.81 -0.17 4.91
C PRO A 126 -17.80 0.39 6.35
N PRO A 127 -18.97 0.82 6.87
CA PRO A 127 -19.06 1.42 8.20
C PRO A 127 -19.05 0.37 9.32
N TYR A 128 -17.93 -0.35 9.47
CA TYR A 128 -17.75 -1.37 10.50
C TYR A 128 -17.99 -0.82 11.91
N LYS A 129 -18.59 -1.63 12.77
CA LYS A 129 -19.02 -1.18 14.10
C LYS A 129 -17.88 -1.22 15.11
N THR A 130 -16.92 -2.12 14.92
CA THR A 130 -15.84 -2.36 15.88
C THR A 130 -14.47 -2.32 15.22
N TYR A 131 -13.45 -2.00 16.01
CA TYR A 131 -12.04 -2.06 15.58
C TYR A 131 -11.66 -3.46 15.10
N ARG A 132 -12.07 -4.51 15.82
CA ARG A 132 -11.76 -5.90 15.48
C ARG A 132 -12.33 -6.30 14.13
N GLU A 133 -13.60 -5.98 13.89
CA GLU A 133 -14.28 -6.25 12.62
C GLU A 133 -13.60 -5.53 11.46
N LEU A 134 -13.24 -4.25 11.62
CA LEU A 134 -12.50 -3.49 10.61
C LEU A 134 -11.16 -4.17 10.30
N LYS A 135 -10.38 -4.48 11.35
CA LYS A 135 -9.05 -5.10 11.20
C LYS A 135 -9.13 -6.42 10.45
N GLU A 136 -10.04 -7.30 10.87
CA GLU A 136 -10.25 -8.62 10.27
C GLU A 136 -10.67 -8.52 8.80
N LYS A 137 -11.67 -7.69 8.49
CA LYS A 137 -12.16 -7.51 7.12
C LYS A 137 -11.11 -6.88 6.19
N LEU A 138 -10.28 -5.98 6.73
CA LEU A 138 -9.17 -5.37 5.98
C LEU A 138 -8.08 -6.40 5.67
N MET A 139 -7.70 -7.24 6.64
CA MET A 139 -6.76 -8.34 6.43
C MET A 139 -7.25 -9.32 5.36
N ILE A 140 -8.50 -9.79 5.49
CA ILE A 140 -9.10 -10.71 4.52
C ILE A 140 -9.09 -10.13 3.11
N ALA A 141 -9.40 -8.84 2.94
CA ALA A 141 -9.43 -8.23 1.61
C ALA A 141 -8.04 -8.14 0.97
N VAL A 142 -7.02 -7.75 1.73
CA VAL A 142 -5.64 -7.64 1.24
C VAL A 142 -5.06 -9.03 0.92
N GLU A 143 -5.26 -10.00 1.81
CA GLU A 143 -4.76 -11.38 1.64
C GLU A 143 -5.41 -12.07 0.43
N ASN A 144 -6.71 -11.90 0.23
CA ASN A 144 -7.40 -12.47 -0.93
C ASN A 144 -7.00 -11.81 -2.24
N ALA A 145 -6.61 -10.53 -2.24
CA ALA A 145 -6.13 -9.86 -3.44
C ALA A 145 -4.74 -10.35 -3.86
N ALA A 146 -3.84 -10.60 -2.90
CA ALA A 146 -2.49 -11.10 -3.16
C ALA A 146 -2.48 -12.51 -3.81
N CYS A 147 -3.51 -13.33 -3.58
CA CYS A 147 -3.62 -14.66 -4.17
C CYS A 147 -3.74 -14.65 -5.71
N PHE A 148 -4.05 -13.50 -6.32
CA PHE A 148 -4.20 -13.37 -7.78
C PHE A 148 -2.93 -12.91 -8.52
N GLU A 149 -1.85 -12.55 -7.82
CA GLU A 149 -0.57 -12.16 -8.45
C GLU A 149 0.34 -13.37 -8.77
N GLY A 150 -0.16 -14.61 -8.67
CA GLY A 150 0.60 -15.85 -8.87
C GLY A 150 0.17 -16.71 -10.07
N VAL A 151 -0.53 -16.15 -11.05
CA VAL A 151 -0.86 -16.83 -12.32
C VAL A 151 -0.49 -15.91 -13.48
N ASP A 152 0.81 -15.86 -13.76
CA ASP A 152 1.29 -15.69 -15.13
C ASP A 152 1.07 -16.98 -15.93
#